data_AF-A0A7W7DBJ4-F1
#
_entry.id   AF-A0A7W7DBJ4-F1
#
_cell.length_a   1.000
_cell.length_b   1.000
_cell.length_c   1.000
_cell.angle_alpha   90.00
_cell.angle_beta   90.00
_cell.angle_gamma   90.00
#
_symmetry.space_group_name_H-M   'P 1'
#
loop_
_entity.id
_entity.type
_entity.pdbx_description
1 polymer ?
#
loop_
_entity_poly.entity_id
_entity_poly.type
_entity_poly.pdbx_seq_one_letter_code
_entity_poly.pdbx_strand_id
1 'polypeptide(L)'
;MQGDMLVLCHAADIGSLAEMGTPSGGATWQLLDSAQWPTNTDAGMKIWWKLAGASEPTSYGLTQNSGADGTATVVCLQDPGAGTPVVAHTGGTTSTTSIPTPSTTPNGSNDFELRFAGASSGNGSATSFTPPAGFTERSDVTSGSQYAPQSCATRTLSSGGATGTQNFTSANALVKYLGFTVNVPSGPTTKSLNDAGAASDGLSVAPSESVFQGYVTGISSGSSTTHTVAKPAGTNLGDVLIAAILTNNGDTSADSITGGSAWSKVGGDTWSVGSTFGGMTIWKKTAGGSEPSTYTVTVSNNEASSVVMRIFGSSGGAVTSDHVKSNASTLTFTTPSTSPSVPSTELRIIAARELNSAGNFNATAGFTERIDTFSGFTTKFFLATRNAPAGATGTANFIRDSVNWSDWQAWTINVPDNVTLASLAESGAGTESISLAISPSISDGATAAELLAVTASVAIIESAASVQSLAEVVVLSIAEAGAAAETILAGVAKSAGDAAMATDGLTASTTPALAQSGTAVDALAGTAGVNVSQSAVAADTLISSSVSFKALAEAAAAADILAGVMERNFGPAWSPRRRWSTGPLRRGGSAGTPSRRYSAGPPRTR
;
A
#
# COMPACT_ATOMS: atom_id res chain seq x y z
N MET A 1 -15.26 12.04 -8.20
CA MET A 1 -16.32 12.23 -9.20
C MET A 1 -16.09 11.41 -10.44
N GLN A 2 -14.90 11.36 -11.05
CA GLN A 2 -14.71 10.43 -12.16
C GLN A 2 -15.09 8.99 -11.74
N GLY A 3 -16.00 8.38 -12.51
CA GLY A 3 -16.55 7.04 -12.22
C GLY A 3 -17.82 7.03 -11.37
N ASP A 4 -18.16 8.11 -10.67
CA ASP A 4 -19.39 8.21 -9.88
C ASP A 4 -20.62 8.26 -10.81
N MET A 5 -21.76 7.72 -10.39
CA MET A 5 -23.01 7.85 -11.14
C MET A 5 -23.75 9.12 -10.71
N LEU A 6 -24.16 9.92 -11.70
CA LEU A 6 -25.04 11.05 -11.49
C LEU A 6 -26.45 10.70 -11.96
N VAL A 7 -27.45 10.93 -11.11
CA VAL A 7 -28.87 10.83 -11.45
C VAL A 7 -29.50 12.20 -11.30
N LEU A 8 -30.12 12.71 -12.36
CA LEU A 8 -30.73 14.04 -12.40
C LEU A 8 -32.24 13.91 -12.56
N CYS A 9 -32.99 14.53 -11.66
CA CYS A 9 -34.43 14.70 -11.78
C CYS A 9 -34.74 16.16 -12.12
N HIS A 10 -35.37 16.39 -13.27
CA HIS A 10 -35.82 17.71 -13.76
C HIS A 10 -37.34 17.73 -13.82
N ALA A 11 -37.96 18.67 -13.11
CA ALA A 11 -39.40 18.89 -13.10
C ALA A 11 -39.74 20.26 -13.70
N ALA A 12 -40.86 20.35 -14.43
CA ALA A 12 -41.39 21.60 -14.96
C ALA A 12 -42.93 21.62 -14.92
N ASP A 13 -43.52 22.80 -14.70
CA ASP A 13 -44.96 22.97 -14.47
C ASP A 13 -45.79 23.04 -15.76
N ILE A 14 -45.34 23.80 -16.76
CA ILE A 14 -46.00 23.97 -18.06
C ILE A 14 -45.10 23.58 -19.23
N GLY A 15 -45.71 23.33 -20.39
CA GLY A 15 -45.02 22.90 -21.61
C GLY A 15 -45.13 21.41 -21.86
N SER A 16 -44.15 20.83 -22.53
CA SER A 16 -44.13 19.42 -22.90
C SER A 16 -42.77 18.78 -22.60
N LEU A 17 -42.76 17.45 -22.45
CA LEU A 17 -41.53 16.69 -22.33
C LEU A 17 -40.58 16.89 -23.53
N ALA A 18 -41.09 17.27 -24.71
CA ALA A 18 -40.25 17.54 -25.88
C ALA A 18 -39.39 18.80 -25.72
N GLU A 19 -39.84 19.77 -24.92
CA GLU A 19 -39.13 21.03 -24.65
C GLU A 19 -38.11 20.88 -23.51
N MET A 20 -38.26 19.86 -22.68
CA MET A 20 -37.28 19.48 -21.65
C MET A 20 -36.10 18.73 -22.29
N GLY A 21 -35.08 19.48 -22.69
CA GLY A 21 -33.94 18.96 -23.47
C GLY A 21 -32.97 18.12 -22.64
N THR A 22 -32.05 17.44 -23.34
CA THR A 22 -30.96 16.70 -22.69
C THR A 22 -30.06 17.68 -21.92
N PRO A 23 -29.75 17.40 -20.64
CA PRO A 23 -28.84 18.25 -19.87
C PRO A 23 -27.46 18.36 -20.55
N SER A 24 -26.84 19.53 -20.46
CA SER A 24 -25.50 19.78 -21.00
C SER A 24 -24.44 19.84 -19.90
N GLY A 25 -23.19 19.55 -20.27
CA GLY A 25 -22.03 19.60 -19.38
C GLY A 25 -21.49 18.23 -18.98
N GLY A 26 -20.16 18.06 -19.05
CA GLY A 26 -19.45 16.82 -18.70
C GLY A 26 -19.70 15.67 -19.69
N ALA A 27 -19.74 14.44 -19.17
CA ALA A 27 -20.13 13.27 -19.97
C ALA A 27 -21.60 13.36 -20.45
N THR A 28 -21.93 12.61 -21.50
CA THR A 28 -23.28 12.62 -22.10
C THR A 28 -24.33 12.05 -21.15
N TRP A 29 -25.36 12.85 -20.88
CA TRP A 29 -26.54 12.41 -20.14
C TRP A 29 -27.42 11.49 -20.98
N GLN A 30 -27.91 10.42 -20.37
CA GLN A 30 -28.85 9.46 -20.96
C GLN A 30 -30.21 9.59 -20.28
N LEU A 31 -31.29 9.58 -21.08
CA LEU A 31 -32.64 9.58 -20.54
C LEU A 31 -32.91 8.22 -19.90
N LEU A 32 -33.29 8.22 -18.63
CA LEU A 32 -33.69 7.02 -17.89
C LEU A 32 -35.19 6.78 -18.02
N ASP A 33 -36.00 7.80 -17.71
CA ASP A 33 -37.45 7.76 -17.85
C ASP A 33 -38.02 9.18 -17.91
N SER A 34 -39.28 9.30 -18.34
CA SER A 34 -40.02 10.55 -18.32
C SER A 34 -41.51 10.32 -18.19
N ALA A 35 -42.19 11.19 -17.43
CA ALA A 35 -43.63 11.16 -17.30
C ALA A 35 -44.17 12.57 -17.43
N GLN A 36 -45.15 12.74 -18.30
CA GLN A 36 -45.88 13.99 -18.42
C GLN A 36 -46.93 14.04 -17.30
N TRP A 37 -47.27 15.23 -16.81
CA TRP A 37 -48.46 15.34 -15.96
C TRP A 37 -49.69 14.86 -16.76
N PRO A 38 -50.77 14.38 -16.11
CA PRO A 38 -51.89 13.77 -16.84
C PRO A 38 -52.69 14.74 -17.75
N THR A 39 -52.34 16.02 -17.78
CA THR A 39 -52.84 17.05 -18.69
C THR A 39 -51.76 17.35 -19.74
N ASN A 40 -52.12 17.29 -21.02
CA ASN A 40 -51.20 17.37 -22.16
C ASN A 40 -50.48 18.73 -22.36
N THR A 41 -50.76 19.73 -21.52
CA THR A 41 -50.18 21.08 -21.57
C THR A 41 -49.06 21.31 -20.55
N ASP A 42 -48.80 20.32 -19.71
CA ASP A 42 -47.91 20.48 -18.56
C ASP A 42 -46.70 19.57 -18.72
N ALA A 43 -45.48 20.09 -18.52
CA ALA A 43 -44.26 19.42 -18.99
C ALA A 43 -43.98 18.07 -18.31
N GLY A 44 -44.09 18.00 -16.98
CA GLY A 44 -43.89 16.75 -16.22
C GLY A 44 -42.52 16.66 -15.57
N MET A 45 -41.97 15.45 -15.56
CA MET A 45 -40.65 15.16 -15.01
C MET A 45 -39.83 14.27 -15.95
N LYS A 46 -38.52 14.50 -15.98
CA LYS A 46 -37.53 13.62 -16.61
C LYS A 46 -36.46 13.19 -15.63
N ILE A 47 -36.13 11.91 -15.68
CA ILE A 47 -34.99 11.32 -14.97
C ILE A 47 -33.89 11.03 -15.97
N TRP A 48 -32.71 11.59 -15.73
CA TRP A 48 -31.51 11.38 -16.54
C TRP A 48 -30.43 10.72 -15.69
N TRP A 49 -29.49 10.04 -16.33
CA TRP A 49 -28.32 9.52 -15.65
C TRP A 49 -27.07 9.59 -16.52
N LYS A 50 -25.90 9.54 -15.89
CA LYS A 50 -24.61 9.31 -16.54
C LYS A 50 -23.57 8.81 -15.55
N LEU A 51 -22.45 8.30 -16.06
CA LEU A 51 -21.22 8.17 -15.29
C LEU A 51 -20.41 9.46 -15.45
N ALA A 52 -19.99 10.05 -14.33
CA ALA A 52 -19.21 11.26 -14.30
C ALA A 52 -17.82 11.03 -14.92
N GLY A 53 -17.43 11.91 -15.82
CA GLY A 53 -16.11 11.89 -16.45
C GLY A 53 -15.05 12.67 -15.66
N ALA A 54 -13.80 12.65 -16.14
CA ALA A 54 -12.73 13.49 -15.59
C ALA A 54 -13.01 15.01 -15.72
N SER A 55 -13.88 15.40 -16.66
CA SER A 55 -14.17 16.79 -17.02
C SER A 55 -15.58 17.23 -16.60
N GLU A 56 -16.07 16.80 -15.43
CA GLU A 56 -17.36 17.28 -14.93
C GLU A 56 -17.32 18.78 -14.57
N PRO A 57 -18.28 19.59 -15.06
CA PRO A 57 -18.31 21.03 -14.81
C PRO A 57 -18.84 21.36 -13.41
N THR A 58 -18.71 22.63 -13.01
CA THR A 58 -19.32 23.15 -11.79
C THR A 58 -20.82 23.41 -11.91
N SER A 59 -21.37 23.41 -13.12
CA SER A 59 -22.80 23.59 -13.40
C SER A 59 -23.25 22.82 -14.64
N TYR A 60 -24.53 22.43 -14.66
CA TYR A 60 -25.18 21.77 -15.80
C TYR A 60 -26.20 22.70 -16.44
N GLY A 61 -26.29 22.68 -17.77
CA GLY A 61 -27.33 23.39 -18.51
C GLY A 61 -28.58 22.54 -18.66
N LEU A 62 -29.75 23.15 -18.47
CA LEU A 62 -31.06 22.53 -18.68
C LEU A 62 -31.90 23.44 -19.57
N THR A 63 -32.73 22.86 -20.43
CA THR A 63 -33.67 23.62 -21.27
C THR A 63 -35.10 23.17 -20.96
N GLN A 64 -36.03 24.10 -21.03
CA GLN A 64 -37.47 23.85 -20.87
C GLN A 64 -38.25 24.94 -21.64
N ASN A 65 -39.58 24.87 -21.64
CA ASN A 65 -40.42 25.92 -22.21
C ASN A 65 -40.12 27.28 -21.55
N SER A 66 -40.06 28.37 -22.32
CA SER A 66 -39.68 29.70 -21.83
C SER A 66 -40.63 30.31 -20.82
N GLY A 67 -41.87 29.81 -20.74
CA GLY A 67 -42.85 30.20 -19.73
C GLY A 67 -42.89 29.28 -18.51
N ALA A 68 -42.12 28.19 -18.51
CA ALA A 68 -42.15 27.20 -17.44
C ALA A 68 -41.29 27.61 -16.25
N ASP A 69 -41.83 27.35 -15.06
CA ASP A 69 -41.05 27.15 -13.86
C ASP A 69 -40.44 25.75 -13.86
N GLY A 70 -39.30 25.59 -13.20
CA GLY A 70 -38.69 24.28 -13.06
C GLY A 70 -37.78 24.14 -11.86
N THR A 71 -37.57 22.90 -11.46
CA THR A 71 -36.59 22.51 -10.44
C THR A 71 -35.75 21.36 -10.96
N ALA A 72 -34.52 21.26 -10.44
CA ALA A 72 -33.63 20.15 -10.74
C ALA A 72 -32.92 19.68 -9.47
N THR A 73 -32.76 18.37 -9.33
CA THR A 73 -31.93 17.75 -8.29
C THR A 73 -30.97 16.79 -8.97
N VAL A 74 -29.67 16.93 -8.69
CA VAL A 74 -28.63 15.98 -9.11
C VAL A 74 -28.16 15.22 -7.88
N VAL A 75 -28.25 13.90 -7.92
CA VAL A 75 -27.73 13.00 -6.89
C VAL A 75 -26.48 12.33 -7.43
N CYS A 76 -25.40 12.39 -6.66
CA CYS A 76 -24.14 11.70 -6.96
C CYS A 76 -24.05 10.42 -6.10
N LEU A 77 -23.79 9.30 -6.74
CA LEU A 77 -23.56 8.00 -6.10
C LEU A 77 -22.13 7.56 -6.39
N GLN A 78 -21.37 7.32 -5.34
CA GLN A 78 -20.00 6.81 -5.43
C GLN A 78 -19.99 5.31 -5.67
N ASP A 79 -19.01 4.85 -6.43
CA ASP A 79 -18.77 3.45 -6.75
C ASP A 79 -20.05 2.71 -7.24
N PRO A 80 -20.73 3.23 -8.27
CA PRO A 80 -21.90 2.55 -8.83
C PRO A 80 -21.49 1.22 -9.46
N GLY A 81 -22.40 0.26 -9.45
CA GLY A 81 -22.24 -1.01 -10.16
C GLY A 81 -22.30 -0.82 -11.66
N ALA A 82 -21.71 -1.77 -12.39
CA ALA A 82 -21.86 -1.83 -13.83
C ALA A 82 -23.33 -2.16 -14.16
N GLY A 83 -24.07 -1.19 -14.69
CA GLY A 83 -25.44 -1.41 -15.16
C GLY A 83 -26.24 -0.13 -15.30
N THR A 84 -27.25 -0.18 -16.16
CA THR A 84 -28.25 0.88 -16.26
C THR A 84 -29.16 0.83 -15.03
N PRO A 85 -29.47 1.97 -14.39
CA PRO A 85 -30.45 2.02 -13.32
C PRO A 85 -31.81 1.46 -13.75
N VAL A 86 -32.55 0.89 -12.81
CA VAL A 86 -33.93 0.44 -13.01
C VAL A 86 -34.88 1.52 -12.51
N VAL A 87 -35.89 1.87 -13.29
CA VAL A 87 -36.81 2.98 -13.00
C VAL A 87 -38.26 2.56 -13.17
N ALA A 88 -39.14 3.11 -12.32
CA ALA A 88 -40.58 3.07 -12.51
C ALA A 88 -41.22 4.38 -12.02
N HIS A 89 -42.35 4.76 -12.60
CA HIS A 89 -43.07 5.96 -12.21
C HIS A 89 -44.58 5.75 -12.06
N THR A 90 -45.22 6.69 -11.37
CA THR A 90 -46.67 6.80 -11.27
C THR A 90 -47.07 8.27 -11.26
N GLY A 91 -48.33 8.57 -11.56
CA GLY A 91 -48.86 9.92 -11.60
C GLY A 91 -50.36 9.98 -11.38
N GLY A 92 -50.86 11.14 -10.98
CA GLY A 92 -52.28 11.34 -10.76
C GLY A 92 -52.68 12.82 -10.65
N THR A 93 -53.99 13.08 -10.75
CA THR A 93 -54.62 14.42 -10.69
C THR A 93 -55.63 14.56 -9.54
N THR A 94 -55.63 13.63 -8.60
CA THR A 94 -56.55 13.66 -7.47
C THR A 94 -55.98 14.52 -6.36
N SER A 95 -56.80 15.42 -5.78
CA SER A 95 -56.45 16.17 -4.57
C SER A 95 -56.00 15.21 -3.48
N THR A 96 -54.70 15.22 -3.18
CA THR A 96 -54.06 14.29 -2.23
C THR A 96 -52.86 14.95 -1.58
N THR A 97 -52.53 14.51 -0.37
CA THR A 97 -51.24 14.81 0.28
C THR A 97 -50.24 13.65 0.14
N SER A 98 -50.64 12.54 -0.47
CA SER A 98 -49.83 11.33 -0.58
C SER A 98 -49.42 11.10 -2.03
N ILE A 99 -48.11 11.16 -2.31
CA ILE A 99 -47.52 10.87 -3.62
C ILE A 99 -46.93 9.46 -3.58
N PRO A 100 -47.58 8.45 -4.21
CA PRO A 100 -46.98 7.14 -4.34
C PRO A 100 -45.75 7.17 -5.26
N THR A 101 -44.75 6.38 -4.90
CA THR A 101 -43.60 6.04 -5.75
C THR A 101 -43.63 4.52 -5.91
N PRO A 102 -43.72 3.99 -7.15
CA PRO A 102 -44.03 2.57 -7.38
C PRO A 102 -42.88 1.65 -6.95
N SER A 103 -43.14 0.34 -6.93
CA SER A 103 -42.08 -0.65 -6.72
C SER A 103 -41.21 -0.82 -7.96
N THR A 104 -39.92 -1.07 -7.74
CA THR A 104 -38.96 -1.58 -8.73
C THR A 104 -38.30 -2.85 -8.18
N THR A 105 -37.68 -3.66 -9.03
CA THR A 105 -36.84 -4.79 -8.61
C THR A 105 -35.37 -4.40 -8.83
N PRO A 106 -34.55 -4.27 -7.78
CA PRO A 106 -33.11 -3.99 -7.89
C PRO A 106 -32.35 -5.15 -8.55
N ASN A 107 -31.15 -4.86 -9.03
CA ASN A 107 -30.28 -5.88 -9.63
C ASN A 107 -29.45 -6.62 -8.57
N GLY A 108 -29.20 -5.98 -7.42
CA GLY A 108 -28.40 -6.52 -6.32
C GLY A 108 -29.00 -6.23 -4.94
N SER A 109 -28.54 -6.95 -3.93
CA SER A 109 -29.02 -6.79 -2.55
C SER A 109 -28.55 -5.51 -1.86
N ASN A 110 -27.52 -4.86 -2.38
CA ASN A 110 -26.90 -3.68 -1.80
C ASN A 110 -27.11 -2.42 -2.65
N ASP A 111 -27.98 -2.50 -3.66
CA ASP A 111 -28.29 -1.40 -4.57
C ASP A 111 -28.80 -0.17 -3.81
N PHE A 112 -28.66 0.99 -4.43
CA PHE A 112 -29.18 2.24 -3.89
C PHE A 112 -30.55 2.53 -4.48
N GLU A 113 -31.53 2.75 -3.63
CA GLU A 113 -32.86 3.19 -4.03
C GLU A 113 -32.98 4.71 -3.85
N LEU A 114 -33.29 5.41 -4.93
CA LEU A 114 -33.68 6.81 -4.95
C LEU A 114 -35.18 6.89 -5.23
N ARG A 115 -35.87 7.77 -4.53
CA ARG A 115 -37.27 8.09 -4.80
C ARG A 115 -37.41 9.59 -4.99
N PHE A 116 -38.09 9.98 -6.05
CA PHE A 116 -38.38 11.36 -6.37
C PHE A 116 -39.88 11.60 -6.32
N ALA A 117 -40.28 12.71 -5.73
CA ALA A 117 -41.64 13.22 -5.80
C ALA A 117 -41.60 14.59 -6.46
N GLY A 118 -42.46 14.80 -7.45
CA GLY A 118 -42.73 16.12 -8.00
C GLY A 118 -44.23 16.38 -8.00
N ALA A 119 -44.59 17.65 -7.91
CA ALA A 119 -45.99 18.04 -7.95
C ALA A 119 -46.20 19.40 -8.62
N SER A 120 -47.47 19.72 -8.85
CA SER A 120 -47.92 21.09 -9.10
C SER A 120 -49.01 21.42 -8.08
N SER A 121 -48.79 22.48 -7.29
CA SER A 121 -49.72 22.91 -6.23
C SER A 121 -50.97 23.59 -6.79
N GLY A 122 -51.01 23.92 -8.08
CA GLY A 122 -52.14 24.57 -8.78
C GLY A 122 -52.44 26.01 -8.35
N ASN A 123 -52.03 26.39 -7.14
CA ASN A 123 -52.33 27.68 -6.51
C ASN A 123 -51.07 28.52 -6.22
N GLY A 124 -49.92 28.16 -6.82
CA GLY A 124 -48.66 28.89 -6.62
C GLY A 124 -48.22 28.93 -5.16
N SER A 125 -48.55 27.89 -4.39
CA SER A 125 -48.16 27.76 -2.99
C SER A 125 -47.05 26.74 -2.86
N ALA A 126 -45.96 27.13 -2.20
CA ALA A 126 -44.85 26.25 -1.88
C ALA A 126 -45.39 25.09 -1.03
N THR A 127 -44.91 23.90 -1.30
CA THR A 127 -45.15 22.72 -0.46
C THR A 127 -43.80 22.11 -0.15
N SER A 128 -43.64 21.69 1.10
CA SER A 128 -42.58 20.77 1.48
C SER A 128 -43.09 19.34 1.38
N PHE A 129 -42.15 18.40 1.39
CA PHE A 129 -42.44 16.97 1.43
C PHE A 129 -41.83 16.35 2.69
N THR A 130 -42.44 15.26 3.13
CA THR A 130 -41.87 14.35 4.13
C THR A 130 -41.57 13.04 3.42
N PRO A 131 -40.31 12.54 3.48
CA PRO A 131 -39.94 11.30 2.82
C PRO A 131 -40.66 10.10 3.45
N PRO A 132 -40.79 8.97 2.72
CA PRO A 132 -41.27 7.73 3.31
C PRO A 132 -40.40 7.27 4.50
N ALA A 133 -41.00 6.56 5.45
CA ALA A 133 -40.26 6.03 6.60
C ALA A 133 -39.10 5.14 6.17
N GLY A 134 -37.93 5.32 6.80
CA GLY A 134 -36.71 4.59 6.47
C GLY A 134 -35.90 5.15 5.30
N PHE A 135 -36.32 6.27 4.69
CA PHE A 135 -35.54 7.01 3.72
C PHE A 135 -34.89 8.24 4.34
N THR A 136 -33.72 8.61 3.82
CA THR A 136 -33.06 9.88 4.12
C THR A 136 -33.40 10.89 3.04
N GLU A 137 -34.00 12.02 3.43
CA GLU A 137 -34.23 13.13 2.50
C GLU A 137 -32.90 13.75 2.04
N ARG A 138 -32.81 14.03 0.74
CA ARG A 138 -31.64 14.63 0.08
C ARG A 138 -31.94 16.00 -0.49
N SER A 139 -33.17 16.24 -0.93
CA SER A 139 -33.61 17.55 -1.40
C SER A 139 -35.10 17.74 -1.14
N ASP A 140 -35.47 18.99 -0.91
CA ASP A 140 -36.83 19.51 -0.94
C ASP A 140 -36.74 20.93 -1.52
N VAL A 141 -37.10 21.08 -2.80
CA VAL A 141 -36.88 22.28 -3.59
C VAL A 141 -38.16 22.71 -4.29
N THR A 142 -38.35 24.01 -4.47
CA THR A 142 -39.49 24.56 -5.21
C THR A 142 -39.02 25.71 -6.10
N SER A 143 -39.70 25.92 -7.22
CA SER A 143 -39.40 27.06 -8.10
C SER A 143 -39.69 28.38 -7.37
N GLY A 144 -39.08 29.50 -7.80
CA GLY A 144 -39.33 30.80 -7.18
C GLY A 144 -40.81 31.21 -7.16
N SER A 145 -41.56 30.82 -8.18
CA SER A 145 -43.01 31.05 -8.28
C SER A 145 -43.87 29.90 -7.72
N GLN A 146 -43.22 28.88 -7.14
CA GLN A 146 -43.83 27.81 -6.33
C GLN A 146 -44.75 26.83 -7.07
N TYR A 147 -44.56 26.67 -8.39
CA TYR A 147 -45.37 25.77 -9.23
C TYR A 147 -44.72 24.41 -9.52
N ALA A 148 -43.40 24.26 -9.32
CA ALA A 148 -42.67 23.02 -9.57
C ALA A 148 -41.91 22.48 -8.32
N PRO A 149 -42.61 22.19 -7.20
CA PRO A 149 -42.01 21.52 -6.04
C PRO A 149 -41.52 20.10 -6.38
N GLN A 150 -40.33 19.75 -5.89
CA GLN A 150 -39.70 18.45 -6.04
C GLN A 150 -38.93 18.05 -4.77
N SER A 151 -38.99 16.78 -4.39
CA SER A 151 -38.16 16.19 -3.33
C SER A 151 -37.48 14.91 -3.80
N CYS A 152 -36.33 14.61 -3.22
CA CYS A 152 -35.59 13.37 -3.40
C CYS A 152 -35.26 12.75 -2.04
N ALA A 153 -35.46 11.44 -1.92
CA ALA A 153 -35.03 10.68 -0.76
C ALA A 153 -34.32 9.39 -1.18
N THR A 154 -33.42 8.89 -0.35
CA THR A 154 -32.58 7.72 -0.67
C THR A 154 -32.56 6.70 0.45
N ARG A 155 -32.30 5.44 0.10
CA ARG A 155 -32.04 4.36 1.05
C ARG A 155 -31.11 3.32 0.41
N THR A 156 -30.21 2.75 1.20
CA THR A 156 -29.45 1.55 0.80
C THR A 156 -30.31 0.31 1.00
N LEU A 157 -30.39 -0.54 -0.01
CA LEU A 157 -31.16 -1.76 0.06
C LEU A 157 -30.39 -2.86 0.80
N SER A 158 -31.15 -3.83 1.31
CA SER A 158 -30.63 -5.05 1.95
C SER A 158 -31.09 -6.32 1.25
N SER A 159 -31.83 -6.19 0.13
CA SER A 159 -32.33 -7.31 -0.68
C SER A 159 -32.52 -6.87 -2.13
N GLY A 160 -32.33 -7.80 -3.08
CA GLY A 160 -32.66 -7.58 -4.49
C GLY A 160 -34.13 -7.83 -4.81
N GLY A 161 -34.99 -7.94 -3.80
CA GLY A 161 -36.43 -8.10 -3.96
C GLY A 161 -37.13 -6.79 -4.33
N ALA A 162 -38.39 -6.89 -4.77
CA ALA A 162 -39.21 -5.74 -5.08
C ALA A 162 -39.27 -4.74 -3.90
N THR A 163 -39.06 -3.45 -4.16
CA THR A 163 -38.95 -2.42 -3.11
C THR A 163 -40.28 -1.98 -2.51
N GLY A 164 -41.39 -2.36 -3.14
CA GLY A 164 -42.75 -1.97 -2.74
C GLY A 164 -43.08 -0.52 -3.09
N THR A 165 -44.37 -0.18 -3.03
CA THR A 165 -44.81 1.22 -3.14
C THR A 165 -44.55 1.94 -1.81
N GLN A 166 -43.97 3.13 -1.87
CA GLN A 166 -43.75 4.01 -0.72
C GLN A 166 -44.23 5.41 -1.07
N ASN A 167 -44.66 6.18 -0.08
CA ASN A 167 -45.31 7.47 -0.35
C ASN A 167 -44.54 8.62 0.29
N PHE A 168 -44.30 9.68 -0.47
CA PHE A 168 -44.02 10.99 0.10
C PHE A 168 -45.32 11.59 0.63
N THR A 169 -45.23 12.37 1.69
CA THR A 169 -46.35 13.16 2.21
C THR A 169 -46.09 14.65 1.99
N SER A 170 -46.91 15.35 1.22
CA SER A 170 -46.82 16.79 1.04
C SER A 170 -47.54 17.55 2.16
N ALA A 171 -47.02 18.73 2.51
CA ALA A 171 -47.65 19.61 3.51
C ALA A 171 -49.03 20.12 3.07
N ASN A 172 -49.23 20.28 1.76
CA ASN A 172 -50.47 20.76 1.15
C ASN A 172 -51.08 19.72 0.21
N ALA A 173 -52.39 19.79 0.01
CA ALA A 173 -53.08 18.99 -1.01
C ALA A 173 -52.62 19.42 -2.41
N LEU A 174 -52.27 18.45 -3.24
CA LEU A 174 -51.69 18.64 -4.56
C LEU A 174 -52.76 18.46 -5.63
N VAL A 175 -52.70 19.25 -6.70
CA VAL A 175 -53.60 19.08 -7.85
C VAL A 175 -53.09 17.98 -8.78
N LYS A 176 -51.76 17.86 -8.89
CA LYS A 176 -51.08 16.91 -9.78
C LYS A 176 -49.82 16.41 -9.08
N TYR A 177 -49.49 15.14 -9.25
CA TYR A 177 -48.26 14.57 -8.72
C TYR A 177 -47.66 13.53 -9.67
N LEU A 178 -46.36 13.33 -9.50
CA LEU A 178 -45.54 12.31 -10.15
C LEU A 178 -44.59 11.75 -9.11
N GLY A 179 -44.47 10.44 -9.07
CA GLY A 179 -43.54 9.75 -8.19
C GLY A 179 -42.69 8.77 -8.97
N PHE A 180 -41.37 8.83 -8.79
CA PHE A 180 -40.40 7.93 -9.42
C PHE A 180 -39.66 7.13 -8.36
N THR A 181 -39.35 5.87 -8.69
CA THR A 181 -38.41 5.03 -7.96
C THR A 181 -37.28 4.63 -8.92
N VAL A 182 -36.03 4.83 -8.52
CA VAL A 182 -34.82 4.51 -9.28
C VAL A 182 -33.92 3.63 -8.42
N ASN A 183 -33.61 2.43 -8.88
CA ASN A 183 -32.58 1.58 -8.27
C ASN A 183 -31.29 1.70 -9.08
N VAL A 184 -30.23 2.14 -8.42
CA VAL A 184 -28.89 2.21 -8.97
C VAL A 184 -28.12 0.97 -8.51
N PRO A 185 -27.57 0.17 -9.45
CA PRO A 185 -26.70 -0.93 -9.11
C PRO A 185 -25.58 -0.47 -8.18
N SER A 186 -25.33 -1.21 -7.11
CA SER A 186 -24.16 -0.99 -6.26
C SER A 186 -22.92 -1.64 -6.87
N GLY A 187 -21.77 -0.98 -6.78
CA GLY A 187 -20.50 -1.60 -7.11
C GLY A 187 -20.23 -2.78 -6.18
N PRO A 188 -19.35 -3.73 -6.57
CA PRO A 188 -18.86 -4.70 -5.61
C PRO A 188 -18.36 -3.94 -4.37
N THR A 189 -18.88 -4.28 -3.20
CA THR A 189 -18.52 -3.65 -1.92
C THR A 189 -17.03 -3.81 -1.58
N THR A 190 -16.36 -4.71 -2.30
CA THR A 190 -14.91 -4.72 -2.44
C THR A 190 -14.54 -3.90 -3.67
N LYS A 191 -13.87 -2.77 -3.46
CA LYS A 191 -12.97 -2.20 -4.48
C LYS A 191 -11.87 -3.23 -4.71
N SER A 192 -12.19 -4.28 -5.46
CA SER A 192 -11.26 -5.34 -5.80
C SER A 192 -10.20 -4.69 -6.66
N LEU A 193 -8.95 -4.78 -6.24
CA LEU A 193 -7.80 -4.34 -7.03
C LEU A 193 -7.59 -5.23 -8.27
N ASN A 194 -8.45 -6.23 -8.50
CA ASN A 194 -8.35 -7.20 -9.59
C ASN A 194 -9.18 -6.79 -10.82
N ASP A 195 -9.10 -5.54 -11.26
CA ASP A 195 -9.48 -5.24 -12.64
C ASP A 195 -8.32 -5.67 -13.55
N ALA A 196 -8.37 -6.91 -14.01
CA ALA A 196 -7.40 -7.52 -14.93
C ALA A 196 -7.45 -6.93 -16.36
N GLY A 197 -8.13 -5.80 -16.56
CA GLY A 197 -8.08 -5.04 -17.79
C GLY A 197 -6.71 -4.38 -17.97
N ALA A 198 -5.94 -4.87 -18.93
CA ALA A 198 -4.56 -4.51 -19.30
C ALA A 198 -4.27 -3.03 -19.69
N ALA A 199 -4.92 -2.05 -19.06
CA ALA A 199 -4.44 -0.68 -19.03
C ALA A 199 -3.60 -0.53 -17.76
N SER A 200 -2.37 -0.04 -17.93
CA SER A 200 -1.52 0.41 -16.83
C SER A 200 -2.17 1.64 -16.16
N ASP A 201 -3.24 1.42 -15.41
CA ASP A 201 -3.82 2.44 -14.56
C ASP A 201 -2.92 2.48 -13.33
N GLY A 202 -1.91 3.34 -13.41
CA GLY A 202 -0.92 3.49 -12.36
C GLY A 202 -1.66 3.77 -11.06
N LEU A 203 -1.56 2.83 -10.11
CA LEU A 203 -2.12 2.94 -8.78
C LEU A 203 -1.43 4.10 -8.05
N SER A 204 -1.90 5.31 -8.32
CA SER A 204 -1.51 6.52 -7.62
C SER A 204 -2.24 6.52 -6.28
N VAL A 205 -1.73 5.73 -5.33
CA VAL A 205 -2.08 5.95 -3.92
C VAL A 205 -1.50 7.30 -3.56
N ALA A 206 -2.37 8.30 -3.42
CA ALA A 206 -1.94 9.59 -2.90
C ALA A 206 -1.30 9.33 -1.52
N PRO A 207 -0.08 9.83 -1.26
CA PRO A 207 0.56 9.66 0.04
C PRO A 207 -0.39 10.22 1.11
N SER A 208 -0.47 9.54 2.26
CA SER A 208 -1.20 10.12 3.38
C SER A 208 -0.41 11.35 3.83
N GLU A 209 -1.01 12.52 3.70
CA GLU A 209 -0.38 13.79 4.06
C GLU A 209 0.10 13.73 5.51
N SER A 210 1.38 14.07 5.74
CA SER A 210 1.87 14.18 7.11
C SER A 210 1.28 15.45 7.73
N VAL A 211 0.84 15.35 8.98
CA VAL A 211 0.16 16.44 9.68
C VAL A 211 0.74 16.60 11.07
N PHE A 212 1.13 17.82 11.43
CA PHE A 212 1.47 18.18 12.80
C PHE A 212 0.24 18.05 13.71
N GLN A 213 0.33 17.22 14.76
CA GLN A 213 -0.82 16.90 15.63
C GLN A 213 -0.74 17.55 17.01
N GLY A 214 0.45 17.86 17.51
CA GLY A 214 0.60 18.47 18.83
C GLY A 214 2.03 18.47 19.35
N TYR A 215 2.23 19.14 20.49
CA TYR A 215 3.52 19.26 21.16
C TYR A 215 3.35 19.32 22.68
N VAL A 216 4.44 19.04 23.39
CA VAL A 216 4.56 19.28 24.83
C VAL A 216 5.96 19.82 25.12
N THR A 217 6.05 20.80 26.01
CA THR A 217 7.30 21.39 26.48
C THR A 217 7.66 20.86 27.88
N GLY A 218 8.95 20.80 28.17
CA GLY A 218 9.49 20.57 29.50
C GLY A 218 10.70 21.47 29.73
N ILE A 219 10.79 22.06 30.91
CA ILE A 219 11.81 23.03 31.27
C ILE A 219 12.56 22.50 32.48
N SER A 220 13.88 22.51 32.43
CA SER A 220 14.75 22.36 33.59
C SER A 220 15.26 23.73 34.03
N SER A 221 15.28 23.95 35.34
CA SER A 221 15.91 25.10 35.96
C SER A 221 16.84 24.65 37.07
N GLY A 222 17.89 25.44 37.36
CA GLY A 222 18.82 25.14 38.45
C GLY A 222 20.05 24.38 37.96
N SER A 223 20.63 23.49 38.77
CA SER A 223 21.85 22.74 38.43
C SER A 223 21.59 21.28 38.03
N SER A 224 20.40 21.00 37.52
CA SER A 224 20.00 19.63 37.17
C SER A 224 20.46 19.32 35.75
N THR A 225 21.19 18.23 35.58
CA THR A 225 21.57 17.71 34.26
C THR A 225 20.46 16.86 33.63
N THR A 226 19.33 16.69 34.31
CA THR A 226 18.21 15.87 33.82
C THR A 226 16.86 16.52 34.12
N HIS A 227 15.92 16.38 33.18
CA HIS A 227 14.51 16.70 33.37
C HIS A 227 13.61 15.81 32.52
N THR A 228 12.31 15.89 32.76
CA THR A 228 11.32 15.11 32.01
C THR A 228 10.46 16.00 31.12
N VAL A 229 10.12 15.50 29.94
CA VAL A 229 9.13 16.10 29.04
C VAL A 229 7.98 15.10 28.86
N ALA A 230 6.73 15.52 29.03
CA ALA A 230 5.62 14.59 28.86
C ALA A 230 5.43 14.21 27.38
N LYS A 231 4.89 13.01 27.15
CA LYS A 231 4.53 12.55 25.81
C LYS A 231 3.38 13.41 25.25
N PRO A 232 3.44 13.85 23.98
CA PRO A 232 2.31 14.50 23.33
C PRO A 232 1.02 13.67 23.41
N ALA A 233 -0.10 14.33 23.69
CA ALA A 233 -1.38 13.66 23.78
C ALA A 233 -1.74 12.99 22.44
N GLY A 234 -2.31 11.79 22.53
CA GLY A 234 -2.75 11.02 21.37
C GLY A 234 -1.65 10.34 20.56
N THR A 235 -0.37 10.38 20.97
CA THR A 235 0.72 9.64 20.30
C THR A 235 0.36 8.16 20.13
N ASN A 236 0.30 7.72 18.89
CA ASN A 236 -0.03 6.37 18.43
C ASN A 236 1.21 5.67 17.87
N LEU A 237 1.14 4.34 17.75
CA LEU A 237 2.14 3.54 17.04
C LEU A 237 2.33 4.09 15.61
N GLY A 238 3.57 4.30 15.21
CA GLY A 238 3.93 4.77 13.86
C GLY A 238 4.05 6.29 13.72
N ASP A 239 3.63 7.08 14.71
CA ASP A 239 3.83 8.53 14.66
C ASP A 239 5.32 8.90 14.67
N VAL A 240 5.69 9.97 13.95
CA VAL A 240 7.05 10.52 14.05
C VAL A 240 7.08 11.55 15.16
N LEU A 241 8.02 11.37 16.09
CA LEU A 241 8.29 12.33 17.16
C LEU A 241 9.59 13.06 16.86
N ILE A 242 9.56 14.39 16.98
CA ILE A 242 10.75 15.25 16.90
C ILE A 242 10.95 15.89 18.27
N ALA A 243 12.16 15.84 18.80
CA ALA A 243 12.52 16.56 20.01
C ALA A 243 13.57 17.62 19.70
N ALA A 244 13.39 18.81 20.25
CA ALA A 244 14.40 19.87 20.23
C ALA A 244 14.81 20.16 21.68
N ILE A 245 16.11 20.14 21.94
CA ILE A 245 16.71 20.40 23.24
C ILE A 245 17.60 21.64 23.09
N LEU A 246 17.37 22.64 23.93
CA LEU A 246 18.09 23.90 23.96
C LEU A 246 18.84 24.01 25.28
N THR A 247 20.08 24.45 25.22
CA THR A 247 20.94 24.61 26.39
C THR A 247 21.54 26.02 26.45
N ASN A 248 21.65 26.57 27.66
CA ASN A 248 22.10 27.96 27.88
C ASN A 248 23.62 28.11 28.08
N ASN A 249 24.34 27.02 28.40
CA ASN A 249 25.77 27.08 28.75
C ASN A 249 26.57 25.82 28.37
N GLY A 250 26.59 25.45 27.09
CA GLY A 250 27.61 24.55 26.56
C GLY A 250 27.15 23.32 25.78
N ASP A 251 28.16 22.50 25.56
CA ASP A 251 28.35 21.45 24.57
C ASP A 251 27.12 20.55 24.30
N THR A 252 26.70 20.52 23.03
CA THR A 252 25.63 19.67 22.51
C THR A 252 26.03 18.20 22.34
N SER A 253 27.28 17.84 22.66
CA SER A 253 27.81 16.48 22.53
C SER A 253 27.22 15.50 23.54
N ALA A 254 26.86 15.96 24.75
CA ALA A 254 26.30 15.11 25.81
C ALA A 254 24.77 15.19 25.95
N ASP A 255 24.12 16.06 25.18
CA ASP A 255 22.66 16.14 25.17
C ASP A 255 22.07 14.82 24.64
N SER A 256 21.07 14.28 25.32
CA SER A 256 20.38 13.07 24.91
C SER A 256 18.94 13.06 25.40
N ILE A 257 18.11 12.26 24.74
CA ILE A 257 16.73 11.99 25.14
C ILE A 257 16.48 10.47 25.13
N THR A 258 15.80 9.98 26.16
CA THR A 258 15.54 8.55 26.37
C THR A 258 14.08 8.29 26.74
N GLY A 259 13.61 7.06 26.46
CA GLY A 259 12.25 6.59 26.72
C GLY A 259 11.56 6.02 25.47
N GLY A 260 11.00 4.81 25.59
CA GLY A 260 10.37 4.07 24.48
C GLY A 260 11.39 3.55 23.46
N SER A 261 11.00 3.50 22.17
CA SER A 261 11.92 3.20 21.05
C SER A 261 13.12 4.15 21.01
N ALA A 262 14.23 3.69 20.43
CA ALA A 262 15.47 4.45 20.33
C ALA A 262 15.29 5.78 19.58
N TRP A 263 15.86 6.85 20.16
CA TRP A 263 15.96 8.15 19.52
C TRP A 263 17.24 8.25 18.70
N SER A 264 17.14 8.85 17.52
CA SER A 264 18.27 9.13 16.63
C SER A 264 18.51 10.62 16.54
N LYS A 265 19.76 11.06 16.72
CA LYS A 265 20.14 12.47 16.54
C LYS A 265 20.00 12.85 15.07
N VAL A 266 19.22 13.89 14.79
CA VAL A 266 19.09 14.49 13.44
C VAL A 266 20.25 15.46 13.23
N GLY A 267 20.55 16.26 14.24
CA GLY A 267 21.67 17.19 14.22
C GLY A 267 21.81 17.95 15.53
N GLY A 268 22.84 18.76 15.62
CA GLY A 268 22.99 19.74 16.67
C GLY A 268 24.14 20.68 16.39
N ASP A 269 24.03 21.90 16.88
CA ASP A 269 25.07 22.91 16.74
C ASP A 269 25.16 23.76 18.00
N THR A 270 26.34 24.32 18.21
CA THR A 270 26.62 25.27 19.29
C THR A 270 26.77 26.67 18.71
N TRP A 271 26.39 27.68 19.49
CA TRP A 271 26.75 29.06 19.23
C TRP A 271 27.57 29.59 20.39
N SER A 272 28.63 30.33 20.07
CA SER A 272 29.52 30.94 21.04
C SER A 272 29.52 32.45 20.85
N VAL A 273 29.18 33.20 21.89
CA VAL A 273 29.33 34.66 21.91
C VAL A 273 30.04 35.08 23.19
N GLY A 274 31.30 35.49 23.05
CA GLY A 274 32.16 35.78 24.18
C GLY A 274 32.43 34.55 25.04
N SER A 275 32.15 34.63 26.34
CA SER A 275 32.34 33.54 27.32
C SER A 275 31.10 32.67 27.55
N THR A 276 29.99 32.91 26.85
CA THR A 276 28.73 32.15 26.98
C THR A 276 28.50 31.27 25.74
N PHE A 277 28.02 30.05 25.95
CA PHE A 277 27.80 29.05 24.89
C PHE A 277 26.36 28.55 24.93
N GLY A 278 25.59 28.72 23.86
CA GLY A 278 24.31 28.05 23.73
C GLY A 278 24.39 26.87 22.76
N GLY A 279 23.43 25.96 22.86
CA GLY A 279 23.33 24.81 21.96
C GLY A 279 21.89 24.45 21.64
N MET A 280 21.67 23.91 20.44
CA MET A 280 20.44 23.21 20.13
C MET A 280 20.75 21.84 19.52
N THR A 281 20.07 20.80 20.01
CA THR A 281 20.07 19.46 19.40
C THR A 281 18.67 19.05 18.98
N ILE A 282 18.59 18.39 17.83
CA ILE A 282 17.36 17.85 17.25
C ILE A 282 17.47 16.32 17.23
N TRP A 283 16.43 15.67 17.72
CA TRP A 283 16.29 14.22 17.79
C TRP A 283 15.00 13.78 17.11
N LYS A 284 15.00 12.57 16.56
CA LYS A 284 13.81 11.94 16.01
C LYS A 284 13.62 10.51 16.51
N LYS A 285 12.38 10.05 16.52
CA LYS A 285 12.03 8.62 16.62
C LYS A 285 10.69 8.35 15.96
N THR A 286 10.44 7.08 15.70
CA THR A 286 9.08 6.58 15.40
C THR A 286 8.49 6.01 16.69
N ALA A 287 7.28 6.44 17.05
CA ALA A 287 6.57 5.99 18.23
C ALA A 287 6.26 4.49 18.13
N GLY A 288 6.67 3.73 19.14
CA GLY A 288 6.38 2.30 19.26
C GLY A 288 5.05 2.01 19.95
N GLY A 289 4.71 0.72 20.12
CA GLY A 289 3.50 0.29 20.83
C GLY A 289 3.55 0.52 22.35
N SER A 290 4.71 0.90 22.89
CA SER A 290 4.95 1.05 24.34
C SER A 290 5.62 2.38 24.67
N GLU A 291 5.07 3.49 24.16
CA GLU A 291 5.58 4.83 24.47
C GLU A 291 5.29 5.23 25.93
N PRO A 292 6.31 5.65 26.71
CA PRO A 292 6.14 6.05 28.11
C PRO A 292 5.28 7.31 28.24
N SER A 293 4.81 7.62 29.44
CA SER A 293 4.08 8.86 29.72
C SER A 293 4.97 10.11 29.69
N THR A 294 6.28 9.92 29.91
CA THR A 294 7.30 10.98 29.91
C THR A 294 8.60 10.47 29.28
N TYR A 295 9.38 11.39 28.72
CA TYR A 295 10.74 11.17 28.24
C TYR A 295 11.74 11.84 29.17
N THR A 296 12.90 11.22 29.35
CA THR A 296 13.99 11.79 30.15
C THR A 296 14.98 12.46 29.21
N VAL A 297 15.17 13.75 29.40
CA VAL A 297 16.20 14.55 28.73
C VAL A 297 17.39 14.68 29.67
N THR A 298 18.58 14.40 29.16
CA THR A 298 19.85 14.60 29.84
C THR A 298 20.65 15.63 29.06
N VAL A 299 21.22 16.61 29.75
CA VAL A 299 21.99 17.71 29.16
C VAL A 299 23.33 17.89 29.84
N SER A 300 24.30 18.43 29.11
CA SER A 300 25.67 18.65 29.60
C SER A 300 25.77 19.72 30.68
N ASN A 301 24.77 20.59 30.78
CA ASN A 301 24.78 21.76 31.62
C ASN A 301 23.44 21.96 32.34
N ASN A 302 23.41 22.99 33.17
CA ASN A 302 22.46 23.17 34.25
C ASN A 302 21.08 23.70 33.80
N GLU A 303 21.00 24.35 32.63
CA GLU A 303 19.76 25.01 32.18
C GLU A 303 19.40 24.59 30.76
N ALA A 304 18.31 23.85 30.64
CA ALA A 304 17.80 23.39 29.36
C ALA A 304 16.28 23.50 29.23
N SER A 305 15.86 23.86 28.01
CA SER A 305 14.46 23.78 27.57
C SER A 305 14.33 22.68 26.54
N SER A 306 13.23 21.95 26.56
CA SER A 306 12.99 20.88 25.60
C SER A 306 11.55 20.86 25.15
N VAL A 307 11.34 20.51 23.90
CA VAL A 307 10.02 20.24 23.34
C VAL A 307 10.02 18.88 22.68
N VAL A 308 8.92 18.15 22.81
CA VAL A 308 8.62 16.98 22.00
C VAL A 308 7.38 17.27 21.16
N MET A 309 7.51 17.09 19.86
CA MET A 309 6.50 17.33 18.83
C MET A 309 6.04 16.00 18.24
N ARG A 310 4.78 15.93 17.83
CA ARG A 310 4.16 14.77 17.20
C ARG A 310 3.68 15.10 15.79
N ILE A 311 4.07 14.26 14.84
CA ILE A 311 3.67 14.33 13.43
C ILE A 311 3.06 12.99 13.05
N PHE A 312 1.82 13.02 12.58
CA PHE A 312 1.09 11.85 12.07
C PHE A 312 1.29 11.72 10.57
N GLY A 313 1.11 10.51 10.02
CA GLY A 313 1.09 10.28 8.58
C GLY A 313 2.46 10.40 7.91
N SER A 314 3.56 10.23 8.65
CA SER A 314 4.93 10.23 8.10
C SER A 314 5.51 8.82 8.05
N SER A 315 6.33 8.53 7.04
CA SER A 315 7.00 7.24 6.83
C SER A 315 8.18 6.96 7.79
N GLY A 316 8.51 7.88 8.70
CA GLY A 316 9.69 7.75 9.58
C GLY A 316 11.04 7.84 8.84
N GLY A 317 11.00 8.17 7.54
CA GLY A 317 12.15 8.27 6.64
C GLY A 317 13.21 9.28 7.08
N ALA A 318 14.27 9.40 6.27
CA ALA A 318 15.34 10.36 6.53
C ALA A 318 14.73 11.78 6.63
N VAL A 319 14.99 12.42 7.77
CA VAL A 319 14.59 13.81 7.99
C VAL A 319 15.73 14.66 7.46
N THR A 320 15.46 15.53 6.50
CA THR A 320 16.47 16.49 6.05
C THR A 320 16.44 17.68 6.98
N SER A 321 17.62 18.17 7.35
CA SER A 321 17.75 19.38 8.14
C SER A 321 18.84 20.29 7.61
N ASP A 322 18.58 21.59 7.65
CA ASP A 322 19.59 22.63 7.49
C ASP A 322 19.45 23.65 8.62
N HIS A 323 20.55 24.30 8.97
CA HIS A 323 20.57 25.27 10.06
C HIS A 323 21.42 26.50 9.72
N VAL A 324 21.07 27.61 10.37
CA VAL A 324 21.84 28.85 10.30
C VAL A 324 21.92 29.45 11.69
N LYS A 325 23.02 30.16 11.96
CA LYS A 325 23.26 30.87 13.21
C LYS A 325 23.74 32.28 12.97
N SER A 326 23.40 33.18 13.88
CA SER A 326 23.87 34.56 13.85
C SER A 326 24.05 35.11 15.25
N ASN A 327 25.10 35.91 15.41
CA ASN A 327 25.41 36.67 16.62
C ASN A 327 24.98 38.15 16.47
N ALA A 328 24.26 38.48 15.39
CA ALA A 328 23.79 39.83 15.13
C ALA A 328 22.45 40.06 15.84
N SER A 329 22.35 41.19 16.55
CA SER A 329 21.08 41.66 17.10
C SER A 329 20.17 42.11 15.95
N THR A 330 19.30 41.21 15.49
CA THR A 330 18.35 41.47 14.39
C THR A 330 16.91 41.22 14.84
N LEU A 331 15.98 41.98 14.26
CA LEU A 331 14.53 41.72 14.39
C LEU A 331 14.04 40.66 13.42
N THR A 332 14.86 40.32 12.41
CA THR A 332 14.52 39.36 11.36
C THR A 332 15.42 38.14 11.47
N PHE A 333 14.79 36.98 11.47
CA PHE A 333 15.42 35.66 11.58
C PHE A 333 15.15 34.92 10.27
N THR A 334 16.18 34.76 9.45
CA THR A 334 16.07 34.08 8.17
C THR A 334 16.40 32.61 8.36
N THR A 335 15.44 31.73 8.06
CA THR A 335 15.61 30.28 8.16
C THR A 335 16.17 29.70 6.87
N PRO A 336 17.03 28.67 6.91
CA PRO A 336 17.73 28.15 5.73
C PRO A 336 16.82 27.31 4.83
N SER A 337 17.00 27.35 3.52
CA SER A 337 16.15 26.58 2.60
C SER A 337 16.57 25.13 2.50
N THR A 338 15.63 24.21 2.63
CA THR A 338 15.77 22.80 2.25
C THR A 338 14.97 22.52 0.98
N SER A 339 15.30 21.47 0.23
CA SER A 339 14.50 20.99 -0.90
C SER A 339 14.09 19.53 -0.67
N PRO A 340 12.88 19.25 -0.15
CA PRO A 340 12.45 17.88 0.10
C PRO A 340 12.16 17.18 -1.23
N SER A 341 12.60 15.93 -1.39
CA SER A 341 12.37 15.15 -2.63
C SER A 341 10.94 14.59 -2.74
N VAL A 342 10.16 14.68 -1.66
CA VAL A 342 8.77 14.21 -1.55
C VAL A 342 7.95 15.25 -0.78
N PRO A 343 6.60 15.26 -0.89
CA PRO A 343 5.76 16.04 -0.01
C PRO A 343 6.06 15.74 1.46
N SER A 344 6.02 16.78 2.31
CA SER A 344 6.46 16.68 3.71
C SER A 344 5.82 17.74 4.60
N THR A 345 5.77 17.48 5.90
CA THR A 345 5.59 18.52 6.91
C THR A 345 6.92 19.21 7.16
N GLU A 346 6.98 20.50 6.90
CA GLU A 346 8.16 21.33 7.14
C GLU A 346 8.02 22.06 8.50
N LEU A 347 9.05 21.92 9.34
CA LEU A 347 9.16 22.56 10.64
C LEU A 347 10.28 23.61 10.61
N ARG A 348 9.99 24.80 11.11
CA ARG A 348 10.96 25.87 11.35
C ARG A 348 11.08 26.08 12.84
N ILE A 349 12.24 25.73 13.38
CA ILE A 349 12.54 25.84 14.81
C ILE A 349 13.53 26.97 15.00
N ILE A 350 13.19 27.95 15.82
CA ILE A 350 14.06 29.08 16.13
C ILE A 350 14.31 29.10 17.63
N ALA A 351 15.60 29.15 17.96
CA ALA A 351 16.13 29.34 19.30
C ALA A 351 16.78 30.71 19.33
N ALA A 352 16.36 31.58 20.25
CA ALA A 352 17.00 32.88 20.45
C ALA A 352 17.33 33.07 21.92
N ARG A 353 18.52 33.63 22.21
CA ARG A 353 18.83 34.08 23.55
C ARG A 353 18.18 35.45 23.79
N GLU A 354 17.49 35.64 24.91
CA GLU A 354 16.83 36.89 25.29
C GLU A 354 17.12 37.20 26.75
N LEU A 355 17.82 38.29 27.06
CA LEU A 355 18.17 38.55 28.47
C LEU A 355 16.97 38.98 29.31
N ASN A 356 16.01 39.76 28.78
CA ASN A 356 15.08 40.52 29.63
C ASN A 356 13.66 40.80 29.09
N SER A 357 13.19 40.21 27.97
CA SER A 357 11.84 40.55 27.47
C SER A 357 11.18 39.47 26.60
N ALA A 358 9.93 39.11 26.94
CA ALA A 358 9.08 38.13 26.25
C ALA A 358 8.50 38.63 24.90
N GLY A 359 9.31 39.28 24.06
CA GLY A 359 8.84 39.83 22.79
C GLY A 359 8.39 38.73 21.83
N ASN A 360 7.22 38.84 21.19
CA ASN A 360 6.58 37.78 20.40
C ASN A 360 7.20 37.60 19.01
N PHE A 361 7.16 36.38 18.48
CA PHE A 361 7.49 36.08 17.08
C PHE A 361 6.22 36.04 16.25
N ASN A 362 6.23 36.67 15.07
CA ASN A 362 5.14 36.53 14.11
C ASN A 362 5.53 35.52 13.03
N ALA A 363 4.69 34.50 12.84
CA ALA A 363 4.86 33.56 11.73
C ALA A 363 4.79 34.27 10.37
N THR A 364 5.70 33.93 9.47
CA THR A 364 5.66 34.37 8.07
C THR A 364 4.43 33.81 7.36
N ALA A 365 3.91 34.51 6.35
CA ALA A 365 2.82 34.01 5.51
C ALA A 365 3.09 32.58 4.99
N GLY A 366 2.09 31.70 5.10
CA GLY A 366 2.18 30.29 4.72
C GLY A 366 2.73 29.35 5.82
N PHE A 367 3.10 29.88 6.98
CA PHE A 367 3.42 29.08 8.17
C PHE A 367 2.36 29.26 9.25
N THR A 368 2.04 28.17 9.95
CA THR A 368 1.23 28.18 11.17
C THR A 368 2.15 28.18 12.37
N GLU A 369 2.06 29.21 13.21
CA GLU A 369 2.70 29.24 14.52
C GLU A 369 2.15 28.11 15.40
N ARG A 370 3.05 27.38 16.05
CA ARG A 370 2.70 26.29 16.97
C ARG A 370 3.12 26.60 18.39
N ILE A 371 4.33 27.14 18.54
CA ILE A 371 4.94 27.42 19.83
C ILE A 371 5.57 28.79 19.76
N ASP A 372 5.20 29.63 20.71
CA ASP A 372 5.96 30.83 21.05
C ASP A 372 6.06 30.91 22.57
N THR A 373 7.10 30.29 23.14
CA THR A 373 7.22 30.15 24.59
C THR A 373 8.55 30.66 25.09
N PHE A 374 8.47 31.54 26.09
CA PHE A 374 9.60 31.98 26.88
C PHE A 374 9.84 30.98 28.01
N SER A 375 11.05 30.44 28.11
CA SER A 375 11.38 29.42 29.11
C SER A 375 11.52 29.95 30.54
N GLY A 376 11.33 31.26 30.76
CA GLY A 376 11.60 31.93 32.04
C GLY A 376 13.08 32.26 32.23
N PHE A 377 13.96 31.67 31.42
CA PHE A 377 15.40 31.93 31.36
C PHE A 377 15.74 32.70 30.10
N THR A 378 17.03 32.96 29.88
CA THR A 378 17.48 33.81 28.80
C THR A 378 17.31 33.21 27.40
N THR A 379 16.38 32.29 27.17
CA THR A 379 16.16 31.60 25.88
C THR A 379 14.68 31.54 25.54
N LYS A 380 14.37 31.89 24.30
CA LYS A 380 13.05 31.81 23.68
C LYS A 380 13.04 30.72 22.61
N PHE A 381 11.95 29.95 22.62
CA PHE A 381 11.71 28.88 21.66
C PHE A 381 10.50 29.21 20.80
N PHE A 382 10.70 29.18 19.49
CA PHE A 382 9.65 29.39 18.50
C PHE A 382 9.59 28.22 17.51
N LEU A 383 8.37 27.77 17.20
CA LEU A 383 8.10 26.74 16.20
C LEU A 383 6.98 27.18 15.28
N ALA A 384 7.21 27.06 13.97
CA ALA A 384 6.18 27.16 12.97
C ALA A 384 6.23 25.99 11.98
N THR A 385 5.08 25.63 11.42
CA THR A 385 4.94 24.49 10.50
C THR A 385 4.21 24.86 9.22
N ARG A 386 4.48 24.16 8.12
CA ARG A 386 3.66 24.18 6.91
C ARG A 386 3.72 22.83 6.18
N ASN A 387 2.80 22.60 5.25
CA ASN A 387 2.90 21.49 4.31
C ASN A 387 3.76 21.96 3.13
N ALA A 388 4.81 21.21 2.83
CA ALA A 388 5.79 21.53 1.81
C ALA A 388 5.69 20.51 0.66
N PRO A 389 5.34 20.93 -0.58
CA PRO A 389 5.36 20.04 -1.72
C PRO A 389 6.79 19.57 -2.05
N ALA A 390 6.91 18.48 -2.80
CA ALA A 390 8.20 18.04 -3.32
C ALA A 390 8.87 19.17 -4.12
N GLY A 391 10.18 19.35 -3.90
CA GLY A 391 10.97 20.41 -4.51
C GLY A 391 10.72 21.80 -3.94
N ALA A 392 9.88 21.96 -2.90
CA ALA A 392 9.69 23.25 -2.24
C ALA A 392 11.04 23.82 -1.80
N THR A 393 11.31 25.06 -2.16
CA THR A 393 12.50 25.81 -1.73
C THR A 393 12.04 27.16 -1.18
N GLY A 394 12.90 27.80 -0.40
CA GLY A 394 12.67 29.13 0.14
C GLY A 394 13.17 29.29 1.56
N THR A 395 13.75 30.45 1.81
CA THR A 395 14.02 30.95 3.15
C THR A 395 12.76 31.62 3.71
N ALA A 396 12.45 31.44 4.99
CA ALA A 396 11.37 32.18 5.65
C ALA A 396 11.96 33.19 6.65
N ASN A 397 11.42 34.41 6.63
CA ASN A 397 11.82 35.51 7.50
C ASN A 397 10.80 35.69 8.62
N PHE A 398 11.21 35.34 9.85
CA PHE A 398 10.39 35.54 11.04
C PHE A 398 10.78 36.87 11.67
N ILE A 399 9.77 37.64 12.10
CA ILE A 399 9.96 38.99 12.63
C ILE A 399 9.58 39.00 14.10
N ARG A 400 10.45 39.57 14.92
CA ARG A 400 10.22 39.85 16.35
C ARG A 400 9.78 41.29 16.56
N ASP A 401 9.07 41.54 17.65
CA ASP A 401 8.56 42.88 18.03
C ASP A 401 9.56 43.79 18.76
N SER A 402 10.68 43.28 19.30
CA SER A 402 11.65 44.05 20.10
C SER A 402 13.06 43.41 20.14
N VAL A 403 14.12 44.23 20.35
CA VAL A 403 15.53 43.78 20.46
C VAL A 403 16.05 44.09 21.86
N ASN A 404 16.57 43.08 22.58
CA ASN A 404 17.33 43.28 23.83
C ASN A 404 18.52 42.31 23.94
N TRP A 405 19.20 42.07 22.80
CA TRP A 405 20.17 41.00 22.49
C TRP A 405 19.50 39.73 21.95
N SER A 406 20.01 39.21 20.84
CA SER A 406 19.65 37.88 20.35
C SER A 406 20.76 37.29 19.49
N ASP A 407 21.53 36.41 20.11
CA ASP A 407 22.18 35.33 19.37
C ASP A 407 21.10 34.30 19.08
N TRP A 408 21.08 33.77 17.87
CA TRP A 408 20.04 32.86 17.47
C TRP A 408 20.53 31.76 16.56
N GLN A 409 19.80 30.65 16.62
CA GLN A 409 19.91 29.54 15.70
C GLN A 409 18.53 29.23 15.14
N ALA A 410 18.47 28.90 13.86
CA ALA A 410 17.27 28.40 13.25
C ALA A 410 17.54 27.11 12.48
N TRP A 411 16.59 26.18 12.59
CA TRP A 411 16.62 24.88 11.95
C TRP A 411 15.39 24.71 11.08
N THR A 412 15.60 24.09 9.94
CA THR A 412 14.56 23.68 9.01
C THR A 412 14.57 22.19 8.93
N ILE A 413 13.43 21.55 9.14
CA ILE A 413 13.30 20.10 9.26
C ILE A 413 12.15 19.67 8.35
N ASN A 414 12.39 18.75 7.42
CA ASN A 414 11.30 18.15 6.62
C ASN A 414 11.04 16.73 7.09
N VAL A 415 9.78 16.46 7.42
CA VAL A 415 9.31 15.15 7.82
C VAL A 415 8.45 14.61 6.68
N PRO A 416 8.95 13.62 5.92
CA PRO A 416 8.31 13.17 4.68
C PRO A 416 6.97 12.52 4.94
N ASP A 417 6.02 12.70 4.02
CA ASP A 417 4.73 12.02 4.03
C ASP A 417 4.90 10.51 3.97
N ASN A 418 3.91 9.77 4.49
CA ASN A 418 3.91 8.33 4.40
C ASN A 418 3.38 7.90 3.03
N VAL A 419 4.18 7.10 2.33
CA VAL A 419 3.72 6.35 1.18
C VAL A 419 3.30 4.98 1.69
N THR A 420 2.08 4.87 2.21
CA THR A 420 1.49 3.56 2.52
C THR A 420 1.24 2.82 1.20
N LEU A 421 2.08 1.83 0.90
CA LEU A 421 1.74 0.83 -0.10
C LEU A 421 0.67 -0.08 0.51
N ALA A 422 -0.50 -0.15 -0.14
CA ALA A 422 -1.49 -1.16 0.19
C ALA A 422 -0.84 -2.55 0.03
N SER A 423 -1.14 -3.49 0.92
CA SER A 423 -0.75 -4.89 0.75
C SER A 423 -1.26 -5.38 -0.60
N LEU A 424 -0.36 -5.71 -1.51
CA LEU A 424 -0.70 -6.37 -2.77
C LEU A 424 -0.88 -7.85 -2.45
N ALA A 425 -2.12 -8.34 -2.56
CA ALA A 425 -2.43 -9.76 -2.50
C ALA A 425 -2.85 -10.19 -3.90
N GLU A 426 -2.02 -10.97 -4.57
CA GLU A 426 -2.34 -11.54 -5.88
C GLU A 426 -2.99 -12.93 -5.70
N SER A 427 -3.97 -13.24 -6.54
CA SER A 427 -4.69 -14.53 -6.51
C SER A 427 -4.86 -15.16 -7.89
N GLY A 428 -4.40 -14.48 -8.94
CA GLY A 428 -4.44 -14.89 -10.32
C GLY A 428 -3.23 -15.75 -10.73
N ALA A 429 -3.48 -16.70 -11.62
CA ALA A 429 -2.45 -17.54 -12.24
C ALA A 429 -1.96 -16.88 -13.55
N GLY A 430 -1.21 -15.80 -13.42
CA GLY A 430 -0.54 -15.11 -14.53
C GLY A 430 0.97 -15.07 -14.33
N THR A 431 1.69 -14.48 -15.30
CA THR A 431 3.12 -14.22 -15.17
C THR A 431 3.29 -12.70 -15.14
N GLU A 432 3.43 -12.14 -13.95
CA GLU A 432 3.56 -10.71 -13.73
C GLU A 432 5.01 -10.34 -13.43
N SER A 433 5.50 -9.25 -14.04
CA SER A 433 6.79 -8.66 -13.68
C SER A 433 6.56 -7.45 -12.77
N ILE A 434 6.89 -7.57 -11.48
CA ILE A 434 6.96 -6.44 -10.55
C ILE A 434 8.38 -5.87 -10.52
N SER A 435 8.54 -4.60 -10.85
CA SER A 435 9.79 -3.85 -10.69
C SER A 435 9.61 -2.83 -9.57
N LEU A 436 10.03 -3.16 -8.34
CA LEU A 436 10.04 -2.24 -7.20
C LEU A 436 11.47 -1.79 -6.87
N ALA A 437 11.69 -0.47 -6.76
CA ALA A 437 13.00 0.13 -6.48
C ALA A 437 13.30 0.36 -4.98
N ILE A 438 12.50 -0.20 -4.08
CA ILE A 438 12.64 -0.06 -2.62
C ILE A 438 12.30 -1.38 -1.94
N SER A 439 13.07 -1.74 -0.91
CA SER A 439 12.98 -3.00 -0.15
C SER A 439 11.61 -3.19 0.53
N PRO A 440 10.75 -4.12 0.07
CA PRO A 440 9.52 -4.47 0.74
C PRO A 440 9.59 -5.89 1.35
N SER A 441 8.66 -6.18 2.25
CA SER A 441 8.24 -7.55 2.55
C SER A 441 7.16 -7.97 1.54
N ILE A 442 7.41 -9.02 0.77
CA ILE A 442 6.44 -9.59 -0.20
C ILE A 442 5.92 -10.91 0.39
N SER A 443 4.61 -11.15 0.30
CA SER A 443 3.97 -12.41 0.72
C SER A 443 3.26 -12.99 -0.49
N ASP A 444 3.77 -14.10 -1.02
CA ASP A 444 3.14 -14.84 -2.11
C ASP A 444 2.43 -16.11 -1.57
N GLY A 445 1.28 -16.41 -2.15
CA GLY A 445 0.48 -17.61 -1.89
C GLY A 445 0.02 -18.32 -3.16
N ALA A 446 0.53 -17.95 -4.33
CA ALA A 446 0.17 -18.55 -5.61
C ALA A 446 0.96 -19.85 -5.87
N THR A 447 0.49 -20.62 -6.87
CA THR A 447 0.95 -22.00 -7.16
C THR A 447 1.75 -22.11 -8.47
N ALA A 448 2.12 -20.98 -9.07
CA ALA A 448 2.81 -20.93 -10.36
C ALA A 448 4.31 -20.59 -10.21
N ALA A 449 5.11 -20.99 -11.19
CA ALA A 449 6.55 -20.73 -11.21
C ALA A 449 6.82 -19.23 -11.42
N GLU A 450 7.43 -18.58 -10.44
CA GLU A 450 7.79 -17.16 -10.49
C GLU A 450 9.28 -16.95 -10.82
N LEU A 451 9.59 -15.90 -11.59
CA LEU A 451 10.96 -15.45 -11.82
C LEU A 451 11.23 -14.20 -10.99
N LEU A 452 11.72 -14.36 -9.77
CA LEU A 452 12.03 -13.25 -8.87
C LEU A 452 13.43 -12.69 -9.16
N ALA A 453 13.51 -11.55 -9.85
CA ALA A 453 14.75 -10.79 -10.03
C ALA A 453 14.89 -9.75 -8.89
N VAL A 454 15.68 -10.07 -7.86
CA VAL A 454 15.89 -9.19 -6.70
C VAL A 454 17.35 -8.76 -6.61
N THR A 455 17.57 -7.44 -6.62
CA THR A 455 18.92 -6.82 -6.56
C THR A 455 19.37 -6.49 -5.14
N ALA A 456 18.59 -6.81 -4.10
CA ALA A 456 18.92 -6.48 -2.70
C ALA A 456 18.45 -7.56 -1.72
N SER A 457 19.09 -7.66 -0.55
CA SER A 457 18.77 -8.65 0.48
C SER A 457 17.30 -8.55 0.94
N VAL A 458 16.49 -9.55 0.60
CA VAL A 458 15.10 -9.72 1.05
C VAL A 458 15.01 -11.00 1.88
N ALA A 459 14.30 -10.94 3.00
CA ALA A 459 13.91 -12.14 3.75
C ALA A 459 12.62 -12.69 3.12
N ILE A 460 12.68 -13.90 2.58
CA ILE A 460 11.52 -14.61 2.02
C ILE A 460 11.02 -15.61 3.08
N ILE A 461 9.73 -15.59 3.39
CA ILE A 461 9.07 -16.59 4.24
C ILE A 461 8.09 -17.32 3.34
N GLU A 462 8.41 -18.54 2.94
CA GLU A 462 7.57 -19.36 2.05
C GLU A 462 6.81 -20.44 2.84
N SER A 463 5.60 -20.79 2.38
CA SER A 463 4.75 -21.80 3.03
C SER A 463 4.20 -22.87 2.09
N ALA A 464 4.63 -22.93 0.82
CA ALA A 464 4.09 -23.85 -0.18
C ALA A 464 5.18 -24.63 -0.94
N ALA A 465 4.79 -25.81 -1.44
CA ALA A 465 5.69 -26.81 -2.01
C ALA A 465 5.67 -26.78 -3.55
N SER A 466 6.68 -26.19 -4.19
CA SER A 466 7.02 -26.52 -5.60
C SER A 466 8.45 -26.13 -5.99
N VAL A 467 8.89 -26.67 -7.13
CA VAL A 467 10.28 -26.67 -7.64
C VAL A 467 10.72 -25.27 -8.08
N GLN A 468 11.80 -24.73 -7.50
CA GLN A 468 12.39 -23.45 -7.88
C GLN A 468 13.72 -23.64 -8.64
N SER A 469 13.89 -22.95 -9.76
CA SER A 469 15.20 -22.82 -10.43
C SER A 469 15.80 -21.45 -10.12
N LEU A 470 16.69 -21.38 -9.13
CA LEU A 470 17.47 -20.19 -8.82
C LEU A 470 18.61 -20.04 -9.83
N ALA A 471 18.59 -18.95 -10.60
CA ALA A 471 19.64 -18.63 -11.55
C ALA A 471 20.32 -17.29 -11.20
N GLU A 472 20.92 -17.15 -10.01
CA GLU A 472 22.05 -16.22 -9.85
C GLU A 472 22.90 -16.47 -8.58
N VAL A 473 24.19 -16.13 -8.70
CA VAL A 473 25.31 -16.48 -7.82
C VAL A 473 25.35 -15.61 -6.57
N VAL A 474 24.70 -16.01 -5.46
CA VAL A 474 25.04 -15.52 -4.12
C VAL A 474 24.85 -16.60 -3.07
N VAL A 475 25.80 -16.69 -2.13
CA VAL A 475 25.91 -17.68 -1.05
C VAL A 475 24.68 -17.65 -0.14
N LEU A 476 23.84 -18.69 -0.19
CA LEU A 476 22.73 -18.94 0.73
C LEU A 476 22.93 -20.28 1.46
N SER A 477 22.74 -20.27 2.77
CA SER A 477 22.55 -21.48 3.57
C SER A 477 21.08 -21.87 3.50
N ILE A 478 20.77 -22.99 2.84
CA ILE A 478 19.42 -23.56 2.78
C ILE A 478 19.36 -24.67 3.84
N ALA A 479 18.39 -24.61 4.74
CA ALA A 479 18.05 -25.71 5.64
C ALA A 479 16.62 -26.14 5.27
N GLU A 480 16.46 -27.38 4.81
CA GLU A 480 15.20 -27.91 4.27
C GLU A 480 14.63 -29.03 5.17
N ALA A 481 13.30 -29.14 5.23
CA ALA A 481 12.59 -30.12 6.07
C ALA A 481 11.57 -30.99 5.28
N GLY A 482 11.45 -30.81 3.96
CA GLY A 482 10.53 -31.50 3.06
C GLY A 482 11.06 -32.83 2.49
N ALA A 483 10.14 -33.65 1.95
CA ALA A 483 10.36 -35.07 1.59
C ALA A 483 10.25 -35.38 0.09
N ALA A 484 10.59 -34.44 -0.80
CA ALA A 484 10.48 -34.62 -2.26
C ALA A 484 11.84 -34.86 -2.91
N ALA A 485 11.87 -35.65 -4.00
CA ALA A 485 13.10 -35.93 -4.74
C ALA A 485 13.62 -34.69 -5.47
N GLU A 486 14.91 -34.39 -5.30
CA GLU A 486 15.55 -33.17 -5.77
C GLU A 486 16.61 -33.45 -6.85
N THR A 487 16.83 -32.50 -7.76
CA THR A 487 17.95 -32.53 -8.71
C THR A 487 18.76 -31.24 -8.55
N ILE A 488 19.87 -31.32 -7.81
CA ILE A 488 20.75 -30.17 -7.54
C ILE A 488 21.89 -30.14 -8.58
N LEU A 489 21.97 -29.05 -9.35
CA LEU A 489 23.10 -28.77 -10.25
C LEU A 489 24.08 -27.79 -9.58
N ALA A 490 24.98 -28.29 -8.74
CA ALA A 490 25.91 -27.44 -7.97
C ALA A 490 27.20 -27.14 -8.74
N GLY A 491 27.48 -25.85 -8.96
CA GLY A 491 28.72 -25.36 -9.60
C GLY A 491 29.88 -25.06 -8.64
N VAL A 492 29.70 -25.11 -7.32
CA VAL A 492 30.78 -24.83 -6.34
C VAL A 492 30.65 -25.76 -5.13
N ALA A 493 31.78 -26.31 -4.69
CA ALA A 493 31.88 -27.26 -3.60
C ALA A 493 31.44 -26.68 -2.24
N LYS A 494 30.39 -27.28 -1.65
CA LYS A 494 30.15 -27.27 -0.21
C LYS A 494 29.32 -28.48 0.22
N SER A 495 29.56 -28.95 1.43
CA SER A 495 28.98 -30.14 2.07
C SER A 495 27.46 -30.06 2.16
N ALA A 496 26.76 -30.95 1.47
CA ALA A 496 25.34 -31.26 1.72
C ALA A 496 25.26 -32.33 2.81
N GLY A 497 24.42 -32.12 3.82
CA GLY A 497 24.08 -33.13 4.82
C GLY A 497 22.58 -33.34 4.79
N ASP A 498 22.16 -34.55 4.44
CA ASP A 498 20.75 -34.95 4.40
C ASP A 498 20.44 -35.96 5.52
N ALA A 499 19.23 -35.87 6.06
CA ALA A 499 18.67 -36.73 7.10
C ALA A 499 17.37 -37.44 6.66
N ALA A 500 16.91 -37.27 5.42
CA ALA A 500 15.62 -37.78 4.94
C ALA A 500 15.72 -39.13 4.21
N MET A 501 14.55 -39.71 3.89
CA MET A 501 14.37 -41.09 3.40
C MET A 501 14.04 -41.20 1.89
N ALA A 502 14.32 -40.16 1.10
CA ALA A 502 13.99 -40.12 -0.34
C ALA A 502 15.18 -40.51 -1.23
N THR A 503 14.90 -40.83 -2.50
CA THR A 503 15.90 -41.16 -3.53
C THR A 503 16.41 -39.86 -4.16
N ASP A 504 17.70 -39.55 -3.99
CA ASP A 504 18.28 -38.29 -4.46
C ASP A 504 19.22 -38.46 -5.66
N GLY A 505 19.21 -37.47 -6.55
CA GLY A 505 20.08 -37.42 -7.73
C GLY A 505 21.04 -36.24 -7.69
N LEU A 506 22.32 -36.47 -7.41
CA LEU A 506 23.36 -35.43 -7.42
C LEU A 506 24.22 -35.51 -8.69
N THR A 507 24.28 -34.41 -9.45
CA THR A 507 25.20 -34.27 -10.60
C THR A 507 26.20 -33.16 -10.31
N ALA A 508 27.44 -33.52 -9.97
CA ALA A 508 28.49 -32.58 -9.58
C ALA A 508 29.61 -32.49 -10.63
N SER A 509 30.02 -31.26 -10.97
CA SER A 509 31.12 -30.97 -11.91
C SER A 509 32.49 -30.82 -11.22
N THR A 510 32.52 -30.71 -9.88
CA THR A 510 33.76 -30.59 -9.09
C THR A 510 33.69 -31.48 -7.84
N THR A 511 34.84 -31.89 -7.31
CA THR A 511 35.00 -32.91 -6.26
C THR A 511 34.27 -32.53 -4.95
N PRO A 512 33.15 -33.18 -4.59
CA PRO A 512 32.46 -32.93 -3.32
C PRO A 512 32.98 -33.87 -2.23
N ALA A 513 32.86 -33.45 -0.97
CA ALA A 513 32.98 -34.33 0.20
C ALA A 513 31.56 -34.54 0.75
N LEU A 514 31.12 -35.80 0.81
CA LEU A 514 29.77 -36.18 1.26
C LEU A 514 29.86 -37.03 2.52
N ALA A 515 28.97 -36.78 3.48
CA ALA A 515 28.77 -37.59 4.68
C ALA A 515 27.28 -37.94 4.77
N GLN A 516 26.94 -39.22 4.77
CA GLN A 516 25.55 -39.71 4.77
C GLN A 516 25.29 -40.59 6.01
N SER A 517 24.08 -40.48 6.58
CA SER A 517 23.63 -41.30 7.71
C SER A 517 22.30 -42.04 7.50
N GLY A 518 21.71 -41.99 6.30
CA GLY A 518 20.40 -42.57 5.95
C GLY A 518 20.46 -43.94 5.25
N THR A 519 19.29 -44.56 5.02
CA THR A 519 19.11 -45.95 4.51
C THR A 519 18.53 -46.05 3.09
N ALA A 520 18.50 -44.96 2.31
CA ALA A 520 17.93 -44.92 0.96
C ALA A 520 18.95 -45.38 -0.12
N VAL A 521 18.45 -45.74 -1.30
CA VAL A 521 19.24 -46.16 -2.48
C VAL A 521 19.57 -44.94 -3.32
N ASP A 522 20.85 -44.63 -3.53
CA ASP A 522 21.26 -43.41 -4.25
C ASP A 522 22.04 -43.70 -5.55
N ALA A 523 21.93 -42.76 -6.51
CA ALA A 523 22.64 -42.81 -7.78
C ALA A 523 23.52 -41.56 -7.97
N LEU A 524 24.84 -41.74 -8.00
CA LEU A 524 25.81 -40.65 -8.19
C LEU A 524 26.48 -40.74 -9.56
N ALA A 525 26.33 -39.69 -10.38
CA ALA A 525 26.97 -39.55 -11.69
C ALA A 525 27.89 -38.32 -11.72
N GLY A 526 29.21 -38.53 -11.87
CA GLY A 526 30.18 -37.43 -11.82
C GLY A 526 31.48 -37.69 -12.60
N THR A 527 32.02 -36.63 -13.20
CA THR A 527 33.18 -36.68 -14.13
C THR A 527 34.55 -36.56 -13.42
N ALA A 528 34.58 -36.21 -12.13
CA ALA A 528 35.82 -35.98 -11.36
C ALA A 528 35.83 -36.78 -10.04
N GLY A 529 37.02 -37.18 -9.59
CA GLY A 529 37.24 -38.13 -8.49
C GLY A 529 36.51 -37.78 -7.18
N VAL A 530 35.77 -38.75 -6.63
CA VAL A 530 34.94 -38.59 -5.44
C VAL A 530 35.60 -39.31 -4.25
N ASN A 531 35.70 -38.64 -3.10
CA ASN A 531 36.05 -39.28 -1.82
C ASN A 531 34.75 -39.70 -1.12
N VAL A 532 34.50 -41.01 -1.05
CA VAL A 532 33.30 -41.57 -0.38
C VAL A 532 33.71 -42.21 0.94
N SER A 533 33.09 -41.81 2.04
CA SER A 533 33.15 -42.54 3.32
C SER A 533 31.74 -42.95 3.70
N GLN A 534 31.43 -44.25 3.66
CA GLN A 534 30.07 -44.74 3.89
C GLN A 534 29.99 -45.60 5.16
N SER A 535 28.84 -45.56 5.83
CA SER A 535 28.52 -46.38 7.01
C SER A 535 27.12 -47.05 6.92
N ALA A 536 26.48 -47.07 5.75
CA ALA A 536 25.08 -47.51 5.58
C ALA A 536 24.95 -48.84 4.80
N VAL A 537 23.75 -49.43 4.82
CA VAL A 537 23.46 -50.85 4.47
C VAL A 537 22.69 -51.02 3.14
N ALA A 538 22.48 -49.95 2.36
CA ALA A 538 21.76 -49.99 1.09
C ALA A 538 22.70 -50.24 -0.11
N ALA A 539 22.16 -50.77 -1.22
CA ALA A 539 22.93 -51.06 -2.44
C ALA A 539 23.06 -49.81 -3.32
N ASP A 540 24.28 -49.37 -3.60
CA ASP A 540 24.53 -48.11 -4.31
C ASP A 540 25.08 -48.30 -5.73
N THR A 541 24.80 -47.33 -6.60
CA THR A 541 25.32 -47.30 -7.98
C THR A 541 26.17 -46.06 -8.22
N LEU A 542 27.49 -46.26 -8.42
CA LEU A 542 28.43 -45.20 -8.76
C LEU A 542 28.83 -45.27 -10.24
N ILE A 543 28.60 -44.19 -10.99
CA ILE A 543 29.02 -44.06 -12.39
C ILE A 543 29.99 -42.87 -12.51
N SER A 544 31.27 -43.17 -12.75
CA SER A 544 32.30 -42.13 -12.92
C SER A 544 33.26 -42.45 -14.06
N SER A 545 33.73 -41.40 -14.75
CA SER A 545 34.70 -41.49 -15.84
C SER A 545 36.17 -41.56 -15.36
N SER A 546 36.47 -41.24 -14.10
CA SER A 546 37.81 -41.41 -13.51
C SER A 546 37.76 -41.57 -11.97
N VAL A 547 38.12 -42.75 -11.47
CA VAL A 547 38.09 -43.08 -10.03
C VAL A 547 39.52 -43.29 -9.52
N SER A 548 39.93 -42.51 -8.51
CA SER A 548 41.17 -42.77 -7.75
C SER A 548 40.82 -43.44 -6.41
N PHE A 549 41.18 -44.72 -6.27
CA PHE A 549 40.86 -45.47 -5.06
C PHE A 549 41.85 -45.13 -3.95
N LYS A 550 41.36 -44.52 -2.87
CA LYS A 550 42.04 -44.57 -1.57
C LYS A 550 41.18 -45.40 -0.63
N ALA A 551 41.61 -46.66 -0.44
CA ALA A 551 41.08 -47.71 0.44
C ALA A 551 39.68 -47.46 1.04
N LEU A 552 38.66 -48.10 0.48
CA LEU A 552 37.36 -48.25 1.11
C LEU A 552 37.48 -49.29 2.23
N ALA A 553 37.19 -48.90 3.46
CA ALA A 553 36.95 -49.84 4.55
C ALA A 553 35.45 -50.10 4.60
N GLU A 554 35.03 -51.28 4.18
CA GLU A 554 33.62 -51.64 4.04
C GLU A 554 33.13 -52.42 5.28
N ALA A 555 31.93 -52.10 5.75
CA ALA A 555 31.30 -52.75 6.90
C ALA A 555 29.78 -52.96 6.70
N ALA A 556 29.32 -53.53 5.59
CA ALA A 556 27.94 -54.06 5.47
C ALA A 556 27.75 -54.98 4.24
N ALA A 557 26.61 -55.67 4.18
CA ALA A 557 26.36 -56.88 3.36
C ALA A 557 25.46 -56.67 2.11
N ALA A 558 25.44 -55.48 1.50
CA ALA A 558 24.68 -55.22 0.28
C ALA A 558 25.55 -55.35 -0.99
N ALA A 559 24.94 -55.63 -2.14
CA ALA A 559 25.66 -55.83 -3.40
C ALA A 559 25.77 -54.52 -4.19
N ASP A 560 26.94 -53.88 -4.14
CA ASP A 560 27.21 -52.63 -4.86
C ASP A 560 27.62 -52.85 -6.32
N ILE A 561 27.18 -51.96 -7.22
CA ILE A 561 27.50 -52.01 -8.65
C ILE A 561 28.37 -50.81 -9.02
N LEU A 562 29.63 -51.09 -9.39
CA LEU A 562 30.56 -50.08 -9.91
C LEU A 562 30.68 -50.19 -11.44
N ALA A 563 30.24 -49.15 -12.16
CA ALA A 563 30.35 -49.07 -13.62
C ALA A 563 31.31 -47.94 -14.03
N GLY A 564 32.59 -48.28 -14.26
CA GLY A 564 33.60 -47.35 -14.76
C GLY A 564 33.89 -47.55 -16.25
N VAL A 565 33.97 -46.46 -17.02
CA VAL A 565 34.49 -46.49 -18.40
C VAL A 565 36.02 -46.51 -18.33
N MET A 566 36.65 -47.67 -18.53
CA MET A 566 38.09 -47.71 -18.78
C MET A 566 38.38 -47.11 -20.16
N GLU A 567 38.86 -45.88 -20.22
CA GLU A 567 39.61 -45.42 -21.38
C GLU A 567 40.90 -46.23 -21.49
N ARG A 568 40.88 -47.28 -22.31
CA ARG A 568 42.13 -47.92 -22.73
C ARG A 568 42.82 -46.98 -23.69
N ASN A 569 43.79 -46.23 -23.17
CA ASN A 569 44.77 -45.50 -23.97
C ASN A 569 45.52 -46.50 -24.87
N PHE A 570 45.05 -46.69 -26.10
CA PHE A 570 45.87 -47.29 -27.16
C PHE A 570 46.91 -46.23 -27.55
N GLY A 571 48.19 -46.52 -27.31
CA GLY A 571 49.31 -45.65 -27.65
C GLY A 571 49.38 -45.28 -29.15
N PRO A 572 50.29 -44.37 -29.54
CA PRO A 572 50.22 -43.65 -30.82
C PRO A 572 50.28 -44.58 -32.05
N ALA A 573 49.52 -44.16 -33.07
CA ALA A 573 49.21 -44.87 -34.30
C ALA A 573 50.42 -45.49 -35.00
N TRP A 574 50.37 -46.81 -35.24
CA TRP A 574 51.20 -47.46 -36.23
C TRP A 574 50.70 -47.16 -37.65
N SER A 575 51.65 -46.88 -38.55
CA SER A 575 51.49 -46.40 -39.92
C SER A 575 50.76 -47.37 -40.88
N PRO A 576 50.17 -46.88 -41.98
CA PRO A 576 49.24 -47.65 -42.80
C PRO A 576 49.90 -48.58 -43.86
N ARG A 577 49.42 -49.83 -43.85
CA ARG A 577 49.21 -50.80 -44.96
C ARG A 577 50.37 -51.10 -45.93
N ARG A 578 50.70 -52.39 -46.03
CA ARG A 578 50.85 -53.06 -47.34
C ARG A 578 49.84 -54.19 -47.47
N ARG A 579 49.26 -54.25 -48.68
CA ARG A 579 48.35 -55.29 -49.22
C ARG A 579 48.90 -56.70 -48.96
N TRP A 580 48.08 -57.72 -49.12
CA TRP A 580 48.35 -58.88 -49.99
C TRP A 580 47.02 -59.61 -50.26
N SER A 581 47.01 -60.33 -51.37
CA SER A 581 45.90 -60.71 -52.22
C SER A 581 45.26 -62.08 -51.90
N THR A 582 43.96 -62.15 -52.21
CA THR A 582 43.13 -63.29 -52.67
C THR A 582 43.69 -64.72 -52.66
N GLY A 583 42.92 -65.64 -52.06
CA GLY A 583 42.91 -67.07 -52.35
C GLY A 583 41.69 -67.79 -51.73
N PRO A 584 40.89 -68.60 -52.47
CA PRO A 584 39.61 -69.13 -51.99
C PRO A 584 39.62 -70.62 -51.55
N LEU A 585 38.65 -70.94 -50.67
CA LEU A 585 37.89 -72.18 -50.45
C LEU A 585 38.59 -73.55 -50.24
N ARG A 586 38.32 -74.19 -49.08
CA ARG A 586 37.95 -75.62 -48.89
C ARG A 586 37.53 -75.87 -47.43
N ARG A 587 36.26 -76.20 -47.15
CA ARG A 587 35.65 -77.55 -46.93
C ARG A 587 36.04 -78.27 -45.62
N GLY A 588 35.02 -78.57 -44.79
CA GLY A 588 34.85 -79.92 -44.20
C GLY A 588 34.63 -80.05 -42.68
N GLY A 589 33.51 -80.72 -42.33
CA GLY A 589 33.30 -81.54 -41.11
C GLY A 589 32.87 -80.80 -39.82
N SER A 590 32.07 -81.30 -38.88
CA SER A 590 31.24 -82.49 -38.61
C SER A 590 31.31 -82.77 -37.09
N ALA A 591 30.18 -83.17 -36.49
CA ALA A 591 30.00 -83.76 -35.13
C ALA A 591 30.17 -82.80 -33.93
N GLY A 592 29.40 -82.85 -32.83
CA GLY A 592 28.31 -83.71 -32.41
C GLY A 592 28.24 -83.77 -30.86
N THR A 593 27.10 -83.40 -30.25
CA THR A 593 26.44 -84.03 -29.06
C THR A 593 27.21 -84.11 -27.68
N PRO A 594 26.59 -84.47 -26.53
CA PRO A 594 25.50 -83.79 -25.78
C PRO A 594 25.58 -83.94 -24.21
N SER A 595 24.45 -83.69 -23.52
CA SER A 595 23.92 -84.35 -22.28
C SER A 595 23.81 -83.45 -21.03
N ARG A 596 22.58 -83.11 -20.55
CA ARG A 596 21.68 -83.78 -19.56
C ARG A 596 22.26 -83.75 -18.12
N ARG A 597 21.55 -83.35 -17.04
CA ARG A 597 20.32 -83.94 -16.45
C ARG A 597 19.78 -83.11 -15.25
N TYR A 598 18.52 -83.38 -14.90
CA TYR A 598 17.64 -82.91 -13.81
C TYR A 598 17.96 -83.40 -12.38
N SER A 599 17.44 -82.69 -11.35
CA SER A 599 16.55 -83.17 -10.23
C SER A 599 16.50 -82.11 -9.09
N ALA A 600 15.38 -81.47 -8.70
CA ALA A 600 14.18 -81.91 -7.96
C ALA A 600 14.42 -82.32 -6.47
N GLY A 601 13.78 -81.61 -5.53
CA GLY A 601 13.70 -81.98 -4.09
C GLY A 601 13.22 -80.85 -3.14
N PRO A 602 12.06 -80.97 -2.43
CA PRO A 602 11.39 -79.88 -1.68
C PRO A 602 11.39 -80.11 -0.13
N PRO A 603 10.40 -79.60 0.66
CA PRO A 603 10.50 -78.52 1.64
C PRO A 603 10.45 -78.98 3.12
N ARG A 604 10.58 -78.06 4.08
CA ARG A 604 10.02 -78.26 5.44
C ARG A 604 9.84 -76.95 6.22
N THR A 605 8.66 -76.85 6.83
CA THR A 605 8.20 -75.88 7.82
C THR A 605 8.73 -76.19 9.23
N ARG A 606 8.96 -75.15 10.03
CA ARG A 606 8.21 -74.90 11.27
C ARG A 606 8.34 -73.44 11.68
#